data_AF-A0A8H5J3P5-F1
#
_entry.id   AF-A0A8H5J3P5-F1
#
_cell.length_a   1.000
_cell.length_b   1.000
_cell.length_c   1.000
_cell.angle_alpha   90.00
_cell.angle_beta   90.00
_cell.angle_gamma   90.00
#
_symmetry.space_group_name_H-M   'P 1'
#
loop_
_entity.id
_entity.type
_entity.pdbx_description
1 polymer ?
#
loop_
_entity_poly.entity_id
_entity_poly.type
_entity_poly.pdbx_seq_one_letter_code
_entity_poly.pdbx_strand_id
1 'polypeptide(L)'
;MPGYQQFERDPATRDLFKNRITTLEGFREVLEDSYLVALDTDHVPIASESDRVLHQVGLAFTKTLESRHPPCPPRNCGMIRPVRRLYHFVEDNNIEVLTFDIDTSQELGDEVSRVGGLRGMPVRRPRRFGEERSLYIENLEPSIVDFLSRLPRDKKLVLVGFGMGADWTYLSTNFPAAIPFFSAWMDLGDIVKDITSSPASRYPSLHFLIQTFGYWWKDIKPGRGCRSEGNADNAGDDVVTTLALSQALLEEKNHSTLLFEIACLRIASTGKIRTSYDPAKCFVATVRSNGPLPIKISTGIRIARKFINFHPVGTGLFSIEVGYITFRSQEELNYFISCVDGMVLHTGETLFAQRYIQIDTETPEDKKLKEEKRIMRGKKRGEDEDEVVELRDLFS
;
A
#
# COMPACT_ATOMS: atom_id res chain seq x y z
N MET A 1 -18.50 5.68 -2.37
CA MET A 1 -18.45 4.29 -1.87
C MET A 1 -19.21 4.20 -0.56
N PRO A 2 -20.02 3.14 -0.37
CA PRO A 2 -20.60 2.78 0.92
C PRO A 2 -19.56 2.78 2.05
N GLY A 3 -19.92 3.31 3.22
CA GLY A 3 -19.13 3.07 4.43
C GLY A 3 -19.43 1.66 4.98
N TYR A 4 -18.48 1.06 5.70
CA TYR A 4 -18.65 -0.27 6.35
C TYR A 4 -19.93 -0.41 7.18
N GLN A 5 -20.45 0.69 7.73
CA GLN A 5 -21.74 0.72 8.45
C GLN A 5 -22.94 0.29 7.59
N GLN A 6 -22.86 0.40 6.27
CA GLN A 6 -23.93 -0.03 5.37
C GLN A 6 -24.00 -1.56 5.30
N PHE A 7 -22.85 -2.24 5.19
CA PHE A 7 -22.77 -3.70 5.15
C PHE A 7 -23.18 -4.36 6.48
N GLU A 8 -23.01 -3.66 7.61
CA GLU A 8 -23.53 -4.13 8.90
C GLU A 8 -25.07 -4.13 8.99
N ARG A 9 -25.74 -3.34 8.15
CA ARG A 9 -27.20 -3.14 8.18
C ARG A 9 -27.93 -3.92 7.11
N ASP A 10 -27.27 -4.14 5.96
CA ASP A 10 -27.85 -4.84 4.82
C ASP A 10 -28.04 -6.34 5.14
N PRO A 11 -29.29 -6.87 5.09
CA PRO A 11 -29.56 -8.27 5.37
C PRO A 11 -28.73 -9.28 4.55
N ALA A 12 -28.34 -8.93 3.32
CA ALA A 12 -27.60 -9.83 2.43
C ALA A 12 -26.12 -9.97 2.83
N THR A 13 -25.54 -8.97 3.48
CA THR A 13 -24.11 -8.94 3.85
C THR A 13 -23.90 -9.05 5.37
N ARG A 14 -24.87 -8.64 6.18
CA ARG A 14 -24.76 -8.46 7.63
C ARG A 14 -24.15 -9.65 8.37
N ASP A 15 -24.62 -10.86 8.06
CA ASP A 15 -24.25 -12.04 8.85
C ASP A 15 -22.77 -12.40 8.61
N LEU A 16 -22.31 -12.35 7.35
CA LEU A 16 -20.88 -12.48 7.04
C LEU A 16 -20.09 -11.29 7.59
N PHE A 17 -20.58 -10.05 7.39
CA PHE A 17 -19.87 -8.84 7.77
C PHE A 17 -19.58 -8.79 9.27
N LYS A 18 -20.50 -9.29 10.11
CA LYS A 18 -20.30 -9.43 11.57
C LYS A 18 -19.26 -10.47 11.95
N ASN A 19 -19.07 -11.51 11.14
CA ASN A 19 -18.05 -12.54 11.34
C ASN A 19 -16.69 -12.08 10.81
N ARG A 20 -16.26 -10.88 11.22
CA ARG A 20 -14.97 -10.30 10.86
C ARG A 20 -13.88 -10.74 11.83
N ILE A 21 -12.79 -11.26 11.31
CA ILE A 21 -11.57 -11.58 12.06
C ILE A 21 -10.65 -10.36 12.03
N THR A 22 -10.30 -9.84 13.21
CA THR A 22 -9.50 -8.61 13.34
C THR A 22 -8.21 -8.79 14.14
N THR A 23 -8.02 -9.95 14.78
CA THR A 23 -6.85 -10.24 15.62
C THR A 23 -6.02 -11.38 15.06
N LEU A 24 -4.72 -11.37 15.35
CA LEU A 24 -3.83 -12.47 14.97
C LEU A 24 -4.23 -13.79 15.65
N GLU A 25 -4.73 -13.74 16.88
CA GLU A 25 -5.25 -14.90 17.60
C GLU A 25 -6.43 -15.52 16.86
N GLY A 26 -7.45 -14.72 16.51
CA GLY A 26 -8.59 -15.20 15.73
C GLY A 26 -8.20 -15.71 14.35
N PHE A 27 -7.15 -15.13 13.73
CA PHE A 27 -6.62 -15.66 12.48
C PHE A 27 -5.98 -17.05 12.68
N ARG A 28 -5.25 -17.29 13.78
CA ARG A 28 -4.69 -18.61 14.09
C ARG A 28 -5.80 -19.64 14.34
N GLU A 29 -6.83 -19.28 15.09
CA GLU A 29 -7.96 -20.17 15.38
C GLU A 29 -8.68 -20.63 14.11
N VAL A 30 -8.94 -19.72 13.16
CA VAL A 30 -9.69 -20.06 11.95
C VAL A 30 -8.94 -20.99 10.99
N LEU A 31 -7.59 -21.01 11.05
CA LEU A 31 -6.78 -21.87 10.18
C LEU A 31 -6.93 -23.36 10.50
N GLU A 32 -7.38 -23.70 11.70
CA GLU A 32 -7.56 -25.09 12.10
C GLU A 32 -8.74 -25.74 11.35
N ASP A 33 -9.82 -24.99 11.13
CA ASP A 33 -11.10 -25.50 10.63
C ASP A 33 -11.55 -24.92 9.28
N SER A 34 -10.74 -24.05 8.68
CA SER A 34 -11.11 -23.32 7.45
C SER A 34 -10.05 -23.34 6.36
N TYR A 35 -10.50 -23.19 5.12
CA TYR A 35 -9.67 -22.84 3.97
C TYR A 35 -9.80 -21.35 3.65
N LEU A 36 -8.81 -20.82 2.93
CA LEU A 36 -8.74 -19.39 2.62
C LEU A 36 -9.05 -19.14 1.15
N VAL A 37 -9.85 -18.10 0.91
CA VAL A 37 -10.09 -17.55 -0.42
C VAL A 37 -9.74 -16.07 -0.38
N ALA A 38 -8.73 -15.66 -1.13
CA ALA A 38 -8.41 -14.25 -1.31
C ALA A 38 -9.22 -13.64 -2.46
N LEU A 39 -9.67 -12.40 -2.27
CA LEU A 39 -10.40 -11.59 -3.24
C LEU A 39 -9.71 -10.22 -3.37
N ASP A 40 -9.58 -9.76 -4.60
CA ASP A 40 -9.14 -8.41 -4.93
C ASP A 40 -9.89 -7.91 -6.16
N THR A 41 -10.24 -6.62 -6.19
CA THR A 41 -10.97 -5.98 -7.28
C THR A 41 -10.23 -4.75 -7.81
N ASP A 42 -10.04 -4.68 -9.12
CA ASP A 42 -9.44 -3.52 -9.78
C ASP A 42 -10.46 -2.79 -10.64
N HIS A 43 -10.41 -1.46 -10.55
CA HIS A 43 -11.44 -0.58 -11.08
C HIS A 43 -10.89 0.81 -11.40
N VAL A 44 -11.46 1.42 -12.45
CA VAL A 44 -10.99 2.71 -12.99
C VAL A 44 -12.08 3.76 -12.91
N PRO A 45 -11.74 5.02 -12.61
CA PRO A 45 -12.70 6.12 -12.69
C PRO A 45 -13.04 6.43 -14.16
N ILE A 46 -14.33 6.52 -14.50
CA ILE A 46 -14.80 6.97 -15.81
C ILE A 46 -14.80 8.49 -15.88
N ALA A 47 -15.74 9.15 -15.21
CA ALA A 47 -15.90 10.61 -15.21
C ALA A 47 -15.41 11.26 -13.90
N SER A 48 -15.56 10.56 -12.77
CA SER A 48 -15.25 11.06 -11.42
C SER A 48 -14.81 9.92 -10.49
N GLU A 49 -14.26 10.25 -9.33
CA GLU A 49 -13.90 9.25 -8.29
C GLU A 49 -15.10 8.45 -7.76
N SER A 50 -16.31 8.99 -7.89
CA SER A 50 -17.56 8.32 -7.52
C SER A 50 -18.12 7.41 -8.62
N ASP A 51 -17.59 7.52 -9.83
CA ASP A 51 -18.08 6.83 -11.03
C ASP A 51 -16.96 5.92 -11.56
N ARG A 52 -16.93 4.70 -11.02
CA ARG A 52 -15.83 3.73 -11.18
C ARG A 52 -16.35 2.44 -11.81
N VAL A 53 -15.63 1.94 -12.80
CA VAL A 53 -15.94 0.70 -13.52
C VAL A 53 -15.01 -0.41 -13.06
N LEU A 54 -15.63 -1.53 -12.66
CA LEU A 54 -14.92 -2.76 -12.36
C LEU A 54 -14.39 -3.37 -13.65
N HIS A 55 -13.10 -3.65 -13.70
CA HIS A 55 -12.48 -4.20 -14.90
C HIS A 55 -11.66 -5.47 -14.64
N GLN A 56 -11.42 -5.80 -13.38
CA GLN A 56 -10.75 -7.03 -13.00
C GLN A 56 -11.21 -7.53 -11.64
N VAL A 57 -11.31 -8.85 -11.50
CA VAL A 57 -11.50 -9.54 -10.22
C VAL A 57 -10.48 -10.66 -10.11
N GLY A 58 -9.72 -10.69 -9.02
CA GLY A 58 -8.81 -11.77 -8.67
C GLY A 58 -9.43 -12.66 -7.60
N LEU A 59 -9.26 -13.97 -7.76
CA LEU A 59 -9.58 -14.99 -6.75
C LEU A 59 -8.40 -15.92 -6.57
N ALA A 60 -8.06 -16.26 -5.32
CA ALA A 60 -7.10 -17.31 -5.04
C ALA A 60 -7.57 -18.20 -3.89
N PHE A 61 -7.56 -19.51 -4.09
CA PHE A 61 -7.90 -20.50 -3.08
C PHE A 61 -6.65 -21.23 -2.60
N THR A 62 -6.56 -21.48 -1.29
CA THR A 62 -5.57 -22.40 -0.74
C THR A 62 -6.08 -23.14 0.49
N LYS A 63 -5.59 -24.37 0.64
CA LYS A 63 -5.89 -25.25 1.77
C LYS A 63 -4.96 -25.03 2.97
N THR A 64 -3.80 -24.43 2.75
CA THR A 64 -2.75 -24.30 3.76
C THR A 64 -1.94 -23.03 3.52
N LEU A 65 -1.23 -22.58 4.55
CA LEU A 65 -0.28 -21.47 4.50
C LEU A 65 1.08 -21.96 5.04
N GLU A 66 1.58 -23.03 4.45
CA GLU A 66 2.90 -23.58 4.74
C GLU A 66 3.97 -22.91 3.87
N SER A 67 5.17 -22.78 4.41
CA SER A 67 6.35 -22.44 3.61
C SER A 67 7.38 -23.54 3.81
N ARG A 68 7.62 -24.33 2.76
CA ARG A 68 8.64 -25.39 2.79
C ARG A 68 10.03 -24.80 2.55
N HIS A 69 10.08 -23.59 1.98
CA HIS A 69 11.30 -22.84 1.83
C HIS A 69 11.75 -22.18 3.13
N PRO A 70 13.05 -22.28 3.47
CA PRO A 70 13.57 -21.71 4.70
C PRO A 70 13.29 -20.20 4.77
N PRO A 71 13.12 -19.66 5.99
CA PRO A 71 13.09 -18.23 6.22
C PRO A 71 14.19 -17.50 5.45
N CYS A 72 13.88 -16.36 4.82
CA CYS A 72 14.95 -15.45 4.45
C CYS A 72 15.70 -15.08 5.74
N PRO A 73 17.05 -15.19 5.78
CA PRO A 73 17.80 -14.78 6.96
C PRO A 73 17.53 -13.29 7.26
N PRO A 74 17.62 -12.89 8.55
CA PRO A 74 17.47 -11.49 8.93
C PRO A 74 18.47 -10.61 8.19
N ARG A 75 18.17 -9.31 8.12
CA ARG A 75 18.82 -8.30 7.28
C ARG A 75 20.29 -8.05 7.69
N ASN A 76 21.18 -8.99 7.43
CA ASN A 76 22.62 -8.81 7.62
C ASN A 76 23.19 -7.93 6.50
N CYS A 77 24.06 -6.98 6.88
CA CYS A 77 24.66 -6.03 5.94
C CYS A 77 25.60 -6.76 4.97
N GLY A 78 25.41 -6.56 3.65
CA GLY A 78 26.41 -6.87 2.62
C GLY A 78 26.18 -8.15 1.80
N MET A 79 25.17 -8.97 2.09
CA MET A 79 24.89 -10.18 1.31
C MET A 79 23.75 -10.02 0.30
N ILE A 80 23.91 -10.64 -0.89
CA ILE A 80 22.84 -10.88 -1.86
C ILE A 80 21.85 -11.85 -1.18
N ARG A 81 20.62 -11.37 -0.92
CA ARG A 81 19.59 -12.13 -0.22
C ARG A 81 19.19 -13.38 -1.03
N PRO A 82 18.94 -14.54 -0.40
CA PRO A 82 17.94 -15.47 -0.92
C PRO A 82 16.62 -14.71 -0.93
N VAL A 83 15.99 -14.60 -2.09
CA VAL A 83 14.75 -13.83 -2.24
C VAL A 83 13.58 -14.78 -2.29
N ARG A 84 12.62 -14.65 -1.36
CA ARG A 84 11.37 -15.41 -1.41
C ARG A 84 10.62 -15.04 -2.69
N ARG A 85 10.34 -16.02 -3.54
CA ARG A 85 9.62 -15.84 -4.80
C ARG A 85 8.15 -16.18 -4.57
N LEU A 86 7.24 -15.37 -5.11
CA LEU A 86 5.80 -15.65 -5.00
C LEU A 86 5.42 -16.96 -5.72
N TYR A 87 6.11 -17.30 -6.82
CA TYR A 87 5.91 -18.57 -7.52
C TYR A 87 6.14 -19.80 -6.63
N HIS A 88 7.24 -19.83 -5.86
CA HIS A 88 7.48 -20.95 -4.94
C HIS A 88 6.41 -21.03 -3.84
N PHE A 89 5.91 -19.88 -3.37
CA PHE A 89 4.82 -19.85 -2.40
C PHE A 89 3.52 -20.43 -2.98
N VAL A 90 3.22 -20.13 -4.25
CA VAL A 90 2.08 -20.70 -4.98
C VAL A 90 2.21 -22.22 -5.09
N GLU A 91 3.39 -22.74 -5.43
CA GLU A 91 3.65 -24.18 -5.53
C GLU A 91 3.57 -24.90 -4.18
N ASP A 92 4.24 -24.36 -3.15
CA ASP A 92 4.25 -24.95 -1.81
C ASP A 92 2.84 -25.14 -1.24
N ASN A 93 1.92 -24.24 -1.59
CA ASN A 93 0.57 -24.19 -1.05
C ASN A 93 -0.52 -24.64 -2.03
N ASN A 94 -0.12 -25.15 -3.22
CA ASN A 94 -1.03 -25.53 -4.30
C ASN A 94 -2.13 -24.49 -4.54
N ILE A 95 -1.75 -23.21 -4.68
CA ILE A 95 -2.72 -22.12 -4.76
C ILE A 95 -3.40 -22.14 -6.13
N GLU A 96 -4.72 -22.28 -6.12
CA GLU A 96 -5.56 -22.15 -7.31
C GLU A 96 -5.90 -20.68 -7.51
N VAL A 97 -5.43 -20.07 -8.61
CA VAL A 97 -5.57 -18.64 -8.87
C VAL A 97 -6.38 -18.43 -10.15
N LEU A 98 -7.34 -17.50 -10.12
CA LEU A 98 -8.18 -17.14 -11.24
C LEU A 98 -8.34 -15.62 -11.32
N THR A 99 -8.12 -15.08 -12.52
CA THR A 99 -8.33 -13.68 -12.84
C THR A 99 -9.47 -13.54 -13.85
N PHE A 100 -10.47 -12.74 -13.53
CA PHE A 100 -11.51 -12.35 -14.47
C PHE A 100 -11.20 -10.97 -15.03
N ASP A 101 -11.07 -10.89 -16.34
CA ASP A 101 -10.98 -9.63 -17.08
C ASP A 101 -12.37 -9.27 -17.58
N ILE A 102 -12.91 -8.17 -17.08
CA ILE A 102 -14.27 -7.76 -17.42
C ILE A 102 -14.19 -6.88 -18.67
N ASP A 103 -14.95 -7.25 -19.69
CA ASP A 103 -15.13 -6.45 -20.89
C ASP A 103 -16.01 -5.24 -20.56
N THR A 104 -15.37 -4.07 -20.51
CA THR A 104 -15.99 -2.78 -20.19
C THR A 104 -16.33 -1.96 -21.43
N SER A 105 -16.24 -2.56 -22.63
CA SER A 105 -16.49 -1.87 -23.91
C SER A 105 -17.90 -1.26 -24.01
N GLN A 106 -18.90 -1.90 -23.39
CA GLN A 106 -20.28 -1.40 -23.35
C GLN A 106 -20.45 -0.22 -22.38
N GLU A 107 -19.68 -0.18 -21.29
CA GLU A 107 -19.80 0.83 -20.22
C GLU A 107 -18.97 2.08 -20.50
N LEU A 108 -17.82 1.92 -21.16
CA LEU A 108 -16.89 3.01 -21.45
C LEU A 108 -17.14 3.68 -22.81
N GLY A 109 -17.90 3.06 -23.73
CA GLY A 109 -18.09 3.59 -25.09
C GLY A 109 -16.79 3.71 -25.90
N ASP A 110 -16.90 4.12 -27.18
CA ASP A 110 -15.73 4.25 -28.07
C ASP A 110 -14.93 5.57 -27.86
N GLU A 111 -15.49 6.56 -27.15
CA GLU A 111 -14.94 7.93 -27.08
C GLU A 111 -14.12 8.27 -25.82
N VAL A 112 -13.87 7.33 -24.90
CA VAL A 112 -13.08 7.63 -23.68
C VAL A 112 -11.59 7.73 -24.01
N SER A 113 -11.19 8.92 -24.43
CA SER A 113 -9.80 9.38 -24.49
C SER A 113 -9.35 9.83 -23.11
N ARG A 114 -8.72 8.95 -22.32
CA ARG A 114 -8.07 9.35 -21.05
C ARG A 114 -6.72 8.67 -20.86
N VAL A 115 -5.85 9.35 -20.13
CA VAL A 115 -4.40 9.14 -20.03
C VAL A 115 -4.06 7.73 -19.52
N GLY A 116 -3.72 6.82 -20.44
CA GLY A 116 -3.22 5.48 -20.12
C GLY A 116 -3.80 4.43 -21.08
N GLY A 117 -2.98 3.94 -22.02
CA GLY A 117 -3.36 2.82 -22.89
C GLY A 117 -4.51 3.09 -23.89
N LEU A 118 -4.86 2.05 -24.65
CA LEU A 118 -6.04 2.07 -25.54
C LEU A 118 -7.32 2.14 -24.68
N ARG A 119 -8.24 3.04 -25.03
CA ARG A 119 -9.58 3.21 -24.41
C ARG A 119 -9.59 3.64 -22.93
N GLY A 120 -8.53 4.28 -22.42
CA GLY A 120 -8.46 4.73 -21.02
C GLY A 120 -8.25 3.61 -20.00
N MET A 121 -8.06 2.37 -20.48
CA MET A 121 -7.75 1.21 -19.64
C MET A 121 -6.25 1.15 -19.34
N PRO A 122 -5.85 0.97 -18.06
CA PRO A 122 -4.45 0.84 -17.70
C PRO A 122 -3.80 -0.31 -18.46
N VAL A 123 -2.67 -0.05 -19.14
CA VAL A 123 -1.89 -1.12 -19.77
C VAL A 123 -1.33 -1.99 -18.63
N ARG A 124 -1.81 -3.22 -18.57
CA ARG A 124 -1.51 -4.16 -17.48
C ARG A 124 -0.25 -4.94 -17.74
N ARG A 125 0.36 -5.40 -16.65
CA ARG A 125 1.39 -6.43 -16.72
C ARG A 125 0.82 -7.76 -17.18
N PRO A 126 1.59 -8.58 -17.92
CA PRO A 126 1.24 -9.96 -18.15
C PRO A 126 0.96 -10.67 -16.82
N ARG A 127 -0.17 -11.36 -16.71
CA ARG A 127 -0.52 -12.20 -15.56
C ARG A 127 0.61 -13.17 -15.27
N ARG A 128 0.93 -13.36 -13.98
CA ARG A 128 2.02 -14.24 -13.57
C ARG A 128 1.56 -15.55 -12.94
N PHE A 129 0.37 -15.56 -12.35
CA PHE A 129 -0.18 -16.72 -11.64
C PHE A 129 -1.57 -17.10 -12.14
N GLY A 130 -1.91 -18.39 -12.08
CA GLY A 130 -3.27 -18.87 -12.32
C GLY A 130 -3.72 -18.83 -13.77
N GLU A 131 -5.04 -18.91 -13.96
CA GLU A 131 -5.76 -18.73 -15.23
C GLU A 131 -6.32 -17.30 -15.37
N GLU A 132 -6.52 -16.83 -16.59
CA GLU A 132 -7.26 -15.59 -16.88
C GLU A 132 -8.41 -15.91 -17.82
N ARG A 133 -9.55 -15.29 -17.54
CA ARG A 133 -10.76 -15.46 -18.34
C ARG A 133 -11.37 -14.09 -18.59
N SER A 134 -11.58 -13.78 -19.85
CA SER A 134 -12.33 -12.58 -20.23
C SER A 134 -13.82 -12.89 -20.23
N LEU A 135 -14.63 -12.01 -19.65
CA LEU A 135 -16.08 -12.16 -19.59
C LEU A 135 -16.80 -10.80 -19.58
N TYR A 136 -18.08 -10.79 -19.90
CA TYR A 136 -18.96 -9.64 -19.65
C TYR A 136 -19.38 -9.60 -18.18
N ILE A 137 -19.64 -8.41 -17.64
CA ILE A 137 -20.04 -8.21 -16.23
C ILE A 137 -21.24 -9.09 -15.82
N GLU A 138 -22.19 -9.31 -16.74
CA GLU A 138 -23.36 -10.19 -16.62
C GLU A 138 -23.00 -11.64 -16.22
N ASN A 139 -21.83 -12.11 -16.65
CA ASN A 139 -21.33 -13.47 -16.42
C ASN A 139 -20.35 -13.56 -15.24
N LEU A 140 -20.05 -12.45 -14.58
CA LEU A 140 -19.09 -12.41 -13.47
C LEU A 140 -19.58 -13.23 -12.28
N GLU A 141 -20.78 -12.93 -11.76
CA GLU A 141 -21.33 -13.63 -10.59
C GLU A 141 -21.47 -15.15 -10.82
N PRO A 142 -22.07 -15.63 -11.93
CA PRO A 142 -22.11 -17.07 -12.21
C PRO A 142 -20.72 -17.72 -12.24
N SER A 143 -19.71 -17.03 -12.78
CA SER A 143 -18.34 -17.56 -12.88
C SER A 143 -17.64 -17.62 -11.52
N ILE A 144 -17.86 -16.63 -10.65
CA ILE A 144 -17.36 -16.63 -9.27
C ILE A 144 -18.05 -17.75 -8.48
N VAL A 145 -19.38 -17.88 -8.58
CA VAL A 145 -20.15 -18.92 -7.90
C VAL A 145 -19.73 -20.32 -8.38
N ASP A 146 -19.52 -20.52 -9.68
CA ASP A 146 -19.01 -21.78 -10.22
C ASP A 146 -17.64 -22.13 -9.61
N PHE A 147 -16.71 -21.19 -9.58
CA PHE A 147 -15.40 -21.37 -8.95
C PHE A 147 -15.54 -21.81 -7.48
N LEU A 148 -16.32 -21.07 -6.68
CA LEU A 148 -16.53 -21.37 -5.25
C LEU A 148 -17.24 -22.71 -5.03
N SER A 149 -18.18 -23.07 -5.91
CA SER A 149 -18.98 -24.30 -5.79
C SER A 149 -18.17 -25.59 -5.98
N ARG A 150 -17.06 -25.50 -6.73
CA ARG A 150 -16.10 -26.58 -7.03
C ARG A 150 -15.06 -26.78 -5.93
N LEU A 151 -14.95 -25.84 -4.98
CA LEU A 151 -14.00 -25.94 -3.88
C LEU A 151 -14.40 -27.07 -2.90
N PRO A 152 -13.42 -27.66 -2.19
CA PRO A 152 -13.68 -28.68 -1.17
C PRO A 152 -14.61 -28.15 -0.06
N ARG A 153 -15.53 -29.02 0.41
CA ARG A 153 -16.58 -28.68 1.39
C ARG A 153 -16.38 -29.33 2.76
N ASP A 154 -15.23 -29.96 2.98
CA ASP A 154 -14.86 -30.61 4.23
C ASP A 154 -14.48 -29.62 5.33
N LYS A 155 -14.19 -28.37 4.96
CA LYS A 155 -13.92 -27.25 5.87
C LYS A 155 -14.69 -26.00 5.44
N LYS A 156 -14.77 -25.02 6.32
CA LYS A 156 -15.39 -23.72 6.02
C LYS A 156 -14.48 -22.90 5.09
N LEU A 157 -15.04 -21.91 4.41
CA LEU A 157 -14.26 -20.91 3.67
C LEU A 157 -14.22 -19.59 4.43
N VAL A 158 -13.05 -18.96 4.43
CA VAL A 158 -12.81 -17.62 4.96
C VAL A 158 -12.35 -16.71 3.83
N LEU A 159 -13.04 -15.58 3.67
CA LEU A 159 -12.68 -14.54 2.72
C LEU A 159 -11.52 -13.70 3.25
N VAL A 160 -10.48 -13.48 2.46
CA VAL A 160 -9.29 -12.71 2.85
C VAL A 160 -9.03 -11.59 1.84
N GLY A 161 -8.69 -10.40 2.31
CA GLY A 161 -8.27 -9.29 1.46
C GLY A 161 -7.38 -8.31 2.18
N PHE A 162 -6.98 -7.23 1.48
CA PHE A 162 -6.16 -6.16 2.05
C PHE A 162 -6.74 -4.80 1.67
N GLY A 163 -7.35 -4.11 2.64
CA GLY A 163 -8.03 -2.84 2.36
C GLY A 163 -9.35 -3.04 1.60
N MET A 164 -10.21 -3.91 2.10
CA MET A 164 -11.36 -4.49 1.37
C MET A 164 -12.56 -3.55 1.12
N GLY A 165 -12.36 -2.22 1.18
CA GLY A 165 -13.44 -1.24 1.02
C GLY A 165 -14.15 -1.35 -0.33
N ALA A 166 -13.37 -1.41 -1.40
CA ALA A 166 -13.90 -1.57 -2.75
C ALA A 166 -14.42 -2.99 -2.98
N ASP A 167 -13.67 -4.01 -2.52
CA ASP A 167 -14.04 -5.41 -2.69
C ASP A 167 -15.40 -5.73 -2.07
N TRP A 168 -15.68 -5.21 -0.88
CA TRP A 168 -17.00 -5.35 -0.24
C TRP A 168 -18.12 -4.66 -1.04
N THR A 169 -17.83 -3.51 -1.65
CA THR A 169 -18.79 -2.82 -2.50
C THR A 169 -19.17 -3.74 -3.66
N TYR A 170 -18.18 -4.21 -4.43
CA TYR A 170 -18.43 -5.08 -5.59
C TYR A 170 -18.99 -6.46 -5.20
N LEU A 171 -18.55 -7.04 -4.09
CA LEU A 171 -19.12 -8.27 -3.54
C LEU A 171 -20.61 -8.12 -3.23
N SER A 172 -21.03 -6.97 -2.69
CA SER A 172 -22.44 -6.72 -2.38
C SER A 172 -23.29 -6.36 -3.61
N THR A 173 -22.72 -5.68 -4.62
CA THR A 173 -23.48 -5.14 -5.75
C THR A 173 -23.42 -5.98 -7.01
N ASN A 174 -22.29 -6.64 -7.28
CA ASN A 174 -22.03 -7.31 -8.56
C ASN A 174 -22.01 -8.83 -8.45
N PHE A 175 -21.69 -9.39 -7.28
CA PHE A 175 -21.68 -10.84 -7.07
C PHE A 175 -22.13 -11.26 -5.64
N PRO A 176 -23.29 -10.77 -5.16
CA PRO A 176 -23.80 -11.08 -3.82
C PRO A 176 -24.04 -12.57 -3.58
N ALA A 177 -24.31 -13.39 -4.61
CA ALA A 177 -24.47 -14.83 -4.49
C ALA A 177 -23.18 -15.56 -4.06
N ALA A 178 -22.02 -14.90 -4.11
CA ALA A 178 -20.78 -15.43 -3.57
C ALA A 178 -20.71 -15.34 -2.03
N ILE A 179 -21.42 -14.39 -1.41
CA ILE A 179 -21.36 -14.13 0.05
C ILE A 179 -21.67 -15.38 0.88
N PRO A 180 -22.73 -16.18 0.60
CA PRO A 180 -23.08 -17.33 1.42
C PRO A 180 -22.04 -18.47 1.44
N PHE A 181 -21.04 -18.45 0.56
CA PHE A 181 -19.96 -19.43 0.58
C PHE A 181 -18.98 -19.22 1.74
N PHE A 182 -18.92 -18.00 2.28
CA PHE A 182 -17.97 -17.64 3.32
C PHE A 182 -18.60 -17.70 4.71
N SER A 183 -17.85 -18.24 5.66
CA SER A 183 -18.26 -18.33 7.07
C SER A 183 -17.80 -17.12 7.89
N ALA A 184 -16.67 -16.54 7.50
CA ALA A 184 -16.03 -15.38 8.10
C ALA A 184 -15.19 -14.65 7.05
N TRP A 185 -14.74 -13.45 7.38
CA TRP A 185 -13.84 -12.68 6.52
C TRP A 185 -12.77 -11.94 7.32
N MET A 186 -11.70 -11.55 6.64
CA MET A 186 -10.55 -10.89 7.25
C MET A 186 -9.93 -9.87 6.29
N ASP A 187 -9.78 -8.63 6.77
CA ASP A 187 -8.89 -7.64 6.16
C ASP A 187 -7.53 -7.75 6.85
N LEU A 188 -6.49 -8.16 6.13
CA LEU A 188 -5.13 -8.29 6.69
C LEU A 188 -4.59 -6.96 7.22
N GLY A 189 -5.15 -5.84 6.76
CA GLY A 189 -4.90 -4.53 7.34
C GLY A 189 -5.25 -4.47 8.83
N ASP A 190 -6.29 -5.18 9.29
CA ASP A 190 -6.68 -5.29 10.71
C ASP A 190 -5.68 -6.10 11.53
N ILE A 191 -5.23 -7.23 11.00
CA ILE A 191 -4.22 -8.09 11.63
C ILE A 191 -2.90 -7.34 11.80
N VAL A 192 -2.52 -6.53 10.80
CA VAL A 192 -1.36 -5.63 10.92
C VAL A 192 -1.57 -4.61 12.05
N LYS A 193 -2.78 -4.09 12.27
CA LYS A 193 -3.04 -3.16 13.40
C LYS A 193 -2.91 -3.87 14.73
N ASP A 194 -3.45 -5.07 14.82
CA ASP A 194 -3.41 -5.88 16.03
C ASP A 194 -1.96 -6.13 16.46
N ILE A 195 -1.12 -6.62 15.54
CA ILE A 195 0.31 -6.89 15.80
C ILE A 195 1.07 -5.61 16.17
N THR A 196 0.75 -4.47 15.53
CA THR A 196 1.56 -3.25 15.64
C THR A 196 1.01 -2.23 16.65
N SER A 197 -0.17 -2.51 17.20
CA SER A 197 -1.00 -1.57 17.98
C SER A 197 -1.07 -0.17 17.33
N SER A 198 -1.13 -0.12 16.00
CA SER A 198 -1.00 1.12 15.23
C SER A 198 -2.35 1.77 14.94
N PRO A 199 -2.50 3.11 15.13
CA PRO A 199 -3.69 3.82 14.71
C PRO A 199 -3.83 3.83 13.18
N ALA A 200 -5.07 3.98 12.72
CA ALA A 200 -5.46 3.64 11.36
C ALA A 200 -4.96 4.55 10.23
N SER A 201 -4.36 5.69 10.56
CA SER A 201 -4.13 6.78 9.60
C SER A 201 -2.89 6.62 8.72
N ARG A 202 -2.08 5.57 8.88
CA ARG A 202 -0.79 5.40 8.18
C ARG A 202 -0.41 3.93 7.91
N TYR A 203 -1.28 3.18 7.26
CA TYR A 203 -0.94 1.80 6.88
C TYR A 203 0.04 1.75 5.71
N PRO A 204 1.08 0.90 5.78
CA PRO A 204 1.87 0.56 4.61
C PRO A 204 1.00 -0.15 3.58
N SER A 205 1.30 0.03 2.30
CA SER A 205 0.66 -0.75 1.24
C SER A 205 1.03 -2.24 1.31
N LEU A 206 0.18 -3.10 0.73
CA LEU A 206 0.44 -4.54 0.56
C LEU A 206 1.87 -4.80 0.04
N HIS A 207 2.23 -4.07 -1.01
CA HIS A 207 3.55 -4.05 -1.61
C HIS A 207 4.70 -3.78 -0.63
N PHE A 208 4.54 -2.82 0.28
CA PHE A 208 5.55 -2.50 1.27
C PHE A 208 5.70 -3.61 2.31
N LEU A 209 4.58 -4.19 2.75
CA LEU A 209 4.54 -5.26 3.75
C LEU A 209 5.24 -6.52 3.24
N ILE A 210 4.87 -6.98 2.05
CA ILE A 210 5.44 -8.22 1.52
C ILE A 210 6.95 -8.06 1.19
N GLN A 211 7.38 -6.87 0.73
CA GLN A 211 8.81 -6.55 0.56
C GLN A 211 9.56 -6.53 1.90
N THR A 212 8.90 -6.07 2.96
CA THR A 212 9.45 -6.09 4.32
C THR A 212 9.74 -7.51 4.77
N PHE A 213 8.87 -8.47 4.43
CA PHE A 213 9.04 -9.89 4.72
C PHE A 213 9.93 -10.65 3.72
N GLY A 214 10.64 -9.92 2.86
CA GLY A 214 11.73 -10.48 2.04
C GLY A 214 11.32 -11.05 0.69
N TYR A 215 10.06 -10.88 0.28
CA TYR A 215 9.62 -11.26 -1.07
C TYR A 215 10.27 -10.40 -2.14
N TRP A 216 10.44 -10.96 -3.33
CA TRP A 216 11.10 -10.27 -4.43
C TRP A 216 10.26 -9.13 -4.97
N TRP A 217 10.82 -7.93 -4.95
CA TRP A 217 10.12 -6.74 -5.44
C TRP A 217 9.66 -6.87 -6.90
N LYS A 218 10.40 -7.58 -7.76
CA LYS A 218 10.00 -7.80 -9.16
C LYS A 218 8.86 -8.80 -9.30
N ASP A 219 8.59 -9.61 -8.28
CA ASP A 219 7.40 -10.44 -8.31
C ASP A 219 6.12 -9.62 -8.09
N ILE A 220 6.26 -8.40 -7.55
CA ILE A 220 5.17 -7.58 -7.05
C ILE A 220 5.02 -6.29 -7.88
N LYS A 221 6.10 -5.76 -8.46
CA LYS A 221 6.08 -4.60 -9.38
C LYS A 221 6.95 -4.82 -10.61
N PRO A 222 6.54 -4.35 -11.81
CA PRO A 222 7.41 -4.34 -12.97
C PRO A 222 8.65 -3.46 -12.72
N GLY A 223 9.79 -3.86 -13.29
CA GLY A 223 11.00 -3.05 -13.24
C GLY A 223 10.82 -1.74 -14.00
N ARG A 224 11.35 -0.62 -13.46
CA ARG A 224 11.44 0.64 -14.22
C ARG A 224 12.23 0.37 -15.51
N GLY A 225 11.56 0.31 -16.66
CA GLY A 225 12.21 0.10 -17.96
C GLY A 225 11.41 -0.71 -18.98
N CYS A 226 10.50 -1.59 -18.55
CA CYS A 226 9.65 -2.37 -19.47
C CYS A 226 8.48 -1.52 -19.97
N ARG A 227 8.76 -0.56 -20.87
CA ARG A 227 7.73 0.30 -21.48
C ARG A 227 6.69 -0.48 -22.32
N SER A 228 6.97 -1.74 -22.67
CA SER A 228 6.14 -2.58 -23.51
C SER A 228 5.16 -3.48 -22.76
N GLU A 229 5.32 -3.67 -21.44
CA GLU A 229 4.57 -4.68 -20.68
C GLU A 229 3.52 -4.08 -19.74
N GLY A 230 3.20 -2.79 -19.81
CA GLY A 230 2.26 -2.17 -18.88
C GLY A 230 2.80 -1.99 -17.46
N ASN A 231 2.16 -1.11 -16.68
CA ASN A 231 2.58 -0.74 -15.32
C ASN A 231 1.45 -0.84 -14.29
N ALA A 232 0.24 -1.19 -14.72
CA ALA A 232 -0.88 -1.38 -13.83
C ALA A 232 -0.75 -2.70 -13.06
N ASP A 233 -1.31 -2.72 -11.85
CA ASP A 233 -1.36 -3.91 -11.00
C ASP A 233 -2.34 -4.94 -11.63
N ASN A 234 -2.31 -6.19 -11.16
CA ASN A 234 -3.16 -7.27 -11.66
C ASN A 234 -3.82 -7.94 -10.45
N ALA A 235 -5.15 -7.93 -10.40
CA ALA A 235 -5.92 -8.41 -9.25
C ALA A 235 -5.59 -9.88 -8.92
N GLY A 236 -5.32 -10.72 -9.92
CA GLY A 236 -4.92 -12.12 -9.73
C GLY A 236 -3.55 -12.30 -9.07
N ASP A 237 -2.62 -11.40 -9.33
CA ASP A 237 -1.33 -11.44 -8.65
C ASP A 237 -1.42 -10.82 -7.23
N ASP A 238 -2.33 -9.87 -7.03
CA ASP A 238 -2.54 -9.20 -5.74
C ASP A 238 -3.24 -10.13 -4.73
N VAL A 239 -4.14 -11.02 -5.16
CA VAL A 239 -4.68 -12.09 -4.29
C VAL A 239 -3.59 -13.08 -3.86
N VAL A 240 -2.63 -13.42 -4.72
CA VAL A 240 -1.47 -14.25 -4.34
C VAL A 240 -0.59 -13.52 -3.33
N THR A 241 -0.35 -12.23 -3.57
CA THR A 241 0.43 -11.38 -2.66
C THR A 241 -0.27 -11.24 -1.31
N THR A 242 -1.60 -11.19 -1.29
CA THR A 242 -2.44 -11.17 -0.10
C THR A 242 -2.30 -12.47 0.69
N LEU A 243 -2.43 -13.64 0.05
CA LEU A 243 -2.20 -14.93 0.74
C LEU A 243 -0.77 -15.07 1.26
N ALA A 244 0.22 -14.57 0.51
CA ALA A 244 1.61 -14.55 0.95
C ALA A 244 1.81 -13.64 2.17
N LEU A 245 1.09 -12.51 2.23
CA LEU A 245 1.07 -11.65 3.41
C LEU A 245 0.44 -12.38 4.60
N SER A 246 -0.68 -13.09 4.39
CA SER A 246 -1.31 -13.92 5.43
C SER A 246 -0.31 -14.88 6.07
N GLN A 247 0.42 -15.64 5.24
CA GLN A 247 1.47 -16.55 5.72
C GLN A 247 2.56 -15.80 6.50
N ALA A 248 3.04 -14.68 5.97
CA ALA A 248 4.10 -13.91 6.60
C ALA A 248 3.69 -13.31 7.95
N LEU A 249 2.41 -12.95 8.13
CA LEU A 249 1.89 -12.43 9.40
C LEU A 249 1.75 -13.50 10.47
N LEU A 250 1.62 -14.78 10.12
CA LEU A 250 1.58 -15.88 11.08
C LEU A 250 2.96 -16.18 11.68
N GLU A 251 4.04 -15.90 10.94
CA GLU A 251 5.42 -16.12 11.39
C GLU A 251 5.85 -15.07 12.43
N GLU A 252 5.98 -15.47 13.71
CA GLU A 252 6.32 -14.54 14.82
C GLU A 252 7.62 -13.76 14.62
N LYS A 253 8.62 -14.37 13.98
CA LYS A 253 9.88 -13.69 13.65
C LYS A 253 9.66 -12.42 12.81
N ASN A 254 8.61 -12.38 12.00
CA ASN A 254 8.29 -11.25 11.12
C ASN A 254 7.66 -10.08 11.90
N HIS A 255 7.05 -10.32 13.06
CA HIS A 255 6.41 -9.27 13.86
C HIS A 255 7.41 -8.22 14.33
N SER A 256 8.61 -8.65 14.77
CA SER A 256 9.69 -7.73 15.17
C SER A 256 10.13 -6.81 14.01
N THR A 257 10.21 -7.37 12.80
CA THR A 257 10.55 -6.62 11.59
C THR A 257 9.44 -5.66 11.22
N LEU A 258 8.18 -6.09 11.31
CA LEU A 258 7.02 -5.25 11.06
C LEU A 258 6.96 -4.06 12.03
N LEU A 259 7.11 -4.31 13.34
CA LEU A 259 7.13 -3.27 14.37
C LEU A 259 8.22 -2.22 14.10
N PHE A 260 9.42 -2.67 13.77
CA PHE A 260 10.54 -1.81 13.42
C PHE A 260 10.22 -0.93 12.18
N GLU A 261 9.70 -1.53 11.12
CA GLU A 261 9.40 -0.81 9.89
C GLU A 261 8.24 0.19 10.06
N ILE A 262 7.22 -0.15 10.85
CA ILE A 262 6.14 0.77 11.22
C ILE A 262 6.66 1.94 12.06
N ALA A 263 7.56 1.70 13.02
CA ALA A 263 8.20 2.78 13.77
C ALA A 263 8.97 3.73 12.83
N CYS A 264 9.75 3.19 11.89
CA CYS A 264 10.46 3.97 10.88
C CYS A 264 9.51 4.77 9.99
N LEU A 265 8.41 4.18 9.54
CA LEU A 265 7.38 4.86 8.74
C LEU A 265 6.74 6.02 9.50
N ARG A 266 6.43 5.83 10.79
CA ARG A 266 5.86 6.87 11.65
C ARG A 266 6.82 8.06 11.73
N ILE A 267 8.09 7.81 12.03
CA ILE A 267 9.16 8.82 12.12
C ILE A 267 9.34 9.54 10.77
N ALA A 268 9.34 8.81 9.65
CA ALA A 268 9.47 9.43 8.32
C ALA A 268 8.25 10.26 7.91
N SER A 269 7.07 9.94 8.44
CA SER A 269 5.81 10.60 8.10
C SER A 269 5.51 11.82 8.97
N THR A 270 5.94 11.82 10.24
CA THR A 270 5.92 13.00 11.13
C THR A 270 6.90 14.08 10.69
N GLY A 271 7.93 13.68 9.95
CA GLY A 271 9.01 14.55 9.51
C GLY A 271 8.60 15.65 8.55
N LYS A 272 7.45 15.61 7.85
CA LYS A 272 7.06 16.67 6.90
C LYS A 272 6.98 18.03 7.61
N ILE A 273 8.11 18.75 7.65
CA ILE A 273 8.21 20.16 7.98
C ILE A 273 7.42 20.85 6.86
N ARG A 274 6.10 20.98 7.06
CA ARG A 274 5.30 21.96 6.30
C ARG A 274 5.94 23.32 6.56
N THR A 275 5.70 24.24 5.64
CA THR A 275 6.20 25.62 5.49
C THR A 275 6.23 26.53 6.73
N SER A 276 5.91 26.03 7.93
CA SER A 276 6.04 26.69 9.22
C SER A 276 6.89 25.82 10.15
N TYR A 277 8.21 25.87 9.98
CA TYR A 277 9.16 25.40 10.99
C TYR A 277 9.02 26.31 12.22
N ASP A 278 8.77 25.73 13.39
CA ASP A 278 8.84 26.43 14.66
C ASP A 278 10.15 26.02 15.36
N PRO A 279 11.20 26.87 15.33
CA PRO A 279 12.47 26.60 15.97
C PRO A 279 12.34 26.33 17.48
N ALA A 280 11.25 26.77 18.11
CA ALA A 280 11.00 26.58 19.54
C ALA A 280 10.45 25.18 19.88
N LYS A 281 10.00 24.40 18.89
CA LYS A 281 9.31 23.11 19.12
C LYS A 281 10.08 21.87 18.69
N CYS A 282 11.07 21.98 17.80
CA CYS A 282 11.81 20.83 17.29
C CYS A 282 13.30 21.15 17.10
N PHE A 283 14.19 20.29 17.61
CA PHE A 283 15.63 20.39 17.40
C PHE A 283 16.03 19.59 16.17
N VAL A 284 16.70 20.21 15.19
CA VAL A 284 16.93 19.59 13.87
C VAL A 284 18.41 19.46 13.54
N ALA A 285 18.81 18.26 13.11
CA ALA A 285 20.07 17.99 12.44
C ALA A 285 19.84 17.90 10.93
N THR A 286 20.81 18.37 10.16
CA THR A 286 20.98 17.99 8.76
C THR A 286 22.04 16.91 8.64
N VAL A 287 21.85 15.98 7.72
CA VAL A 287 22.84 14.95 7.35
C VAL A 287 23.14 15.11 5.88
N ARG A 288 24.43 15.11 5.54
CA ARG A 288 24.95 15.30 4.18
C ARG A 288 26.07 14.30 3.88
N SER A 289 26.40 14.17 2.60
CA SER A 289 27.57 13.46 2.08
C SER A 289 28.26 14.32 1.03
N ASN A 290 29.43 13.88 0.54
CA ASN A 290 30.06 14.49 -0.63
C ASN A 290 29.25 14.14 -1.90
N GLY A 291 28.22 14.94 -2.19
CA GLY A 291 27.26 14.72 -3.27
C GLY A 291 25.93 14.10 -2.80
N PRO A 292 25.19 13.41 -3.69
CA PRO A 292 23.89 12.82 -3.37
C PRO A 292 23.96 11.89 -2.16
N LEU A 293 22.90 11.88 -1.36
CA LEU A 293 22.83 11.03 -0.17
C LEU A 293 23.04 9.55 -0.54
N PRO A 294 23.88 8.81 0.22
CA PRO A 294 24.09 7.39 0.01
C PRO A 294 22.77 6.65 -0.01
N ILE A 295 22.68 5.57 -0.80
CA ILE A 295 21.47 4.77 -0.96
C ILE A 295 20.86 4.39 0.39
N LYS A 296 21.69 4.13 1.42
CA LYS A 296 21.23 3.76 2.77
C LYS A 296 20.52 4.86 3.57
N ILE A 297 20.61 6.13 3.14
CA ILE A 297 19.96 7.28 3.77
C ILE A 297 19.28 8.20 2.75
N SER A 298 19.05 7.71 1.54
CA SER A 298 18.54 8.51 0.41
C SER A 298 17.03 8.82 0.48
N THR A 299 16.34 8.43 1.54
CA THR A 299 14.91 8.71 1.75
C THR A 299 14.64 8.86 3.25
N GLY A 300 13.56 9.57 3.64
CA GLY A 300 13.21 9.75 5.06
C GLY A 300 13.11 8.43 5.83
N ILE A 301 12.42 7.42 5.28
CA ILE A 301 12.35 6.09 5.92
C ILE A 301 13.72 5.42 6.05
N ARG A 302 14.62 5.62 5.09
CA ARG A 302 15.99 5.06 5.16
C ARG A 302 16.84 5.77 6.19
N ILE A 303 16.68 7.09 6.34
CA ILE A 303 17.26 7.87 7.44
C ILE A 303 16.74 7.34 8.79
N ALA A 304 15.42 7.18 8.94
CA ALA A 304 14.82 6.62 10.16
C ALA A 304 15.40 5.25 10.49
N ARG A 305 15.46 4.32 9.52
CA ARG A 305 16.05 2.98 9.71
C ARG A 305 17.51 3.03 10.16
N LYS A 306 18.31 3.94 9.59
CA LYS A 306 19.75 4.05 9.90
C LYS A 306 19.99 4.63 11.29
N PHE A 307 19.14 5.54 11.74
CA PHE A 307 19.37 6.34 12.95
C PHE A 307 18.31 6.14 14.04
N ILE A 308 17.50 5.08 13.98
CA ILE A 308 16.42 4.83 14.95
C ILE A 308 16.89 4.76 16.41
N ASN A 309 18.12 4.30 16.64
CA ASN A 309 18.71 4.20 17.98
C ASN A 309 18.98 5.56 18.64
N PHE A 310 18.94 6.65 17.87
CA PHE A 310 19.00 8.02 18.37
C PHE A 310 17.60 8.56 18.72
N HIS A 311 16.56 7.72 18.66
CA HIS A 311 15.16 8.06 18.98
C HIS A 311 14.61 9.29 18.24
N PRO A 312 14.82 9.42 16.92
CA PRO A 312 14.33 10.58 16.18
C PRO A 312 12.80 10.67 16.21
N VAL A 313 12.29 11.89 16.26
CA VAL A 313 10.84 12.19 16.22
C VAL A 313 10.35 12.33 14.80
N GLY A 314 11.22 12.75 13.88
CA GLY A 314 10.90 13.05 12.50
C GLY A 314 12.11 12.89 11.59
N THR A 315 11.90 12.40 10.37
CA THR A 315 12.96 12.35 9.35
C THR A 315 12.42 12.68 7.97
N GLY A 316 13.29 13.16 7.10
CA GLY A 316 12.96 13.41 5.71
C GLY A 316 14.11 14.03 4.94
N LEU A 317 13.77 14.62 3.79
CA LEU A 317 14.73 15.23 2.88
C LEU A 317 14.40 16.71 2.68
N PHE A 318 15.42 17.56 2.73
CA PHE A 318 15.35 18.90 2.17
C PHE A 318 15.68 18.88 0.66
N SER A 319 16.61 18.02 0.25
CA SER A 319 17.00 17.80 -1.15
C SER A 319 17.55 16.38 -1.34
N ILE A 320 18.00 16.06 -2.56
CA ILE A 320 18.70 14.79 -2.86
C ILE A 320 20.06 14.66 -2.14
N GLU A 321 20.62 15.77 -1.66
CA GLU A 321 21.93 15.85 -0.99
C GLU A 321 21.81 16.07 0.53
N VAL A 322 20.64 16.53 0.99
CA VAL A 322 20.45 16.95 2.38
C VAL A 322 19.24 16.27 2.99
N GLY A 323 19.51 15.41 3.97
CA GLY A 323 18.51 14.81 4.84
C GLY A 323 18.34 15.64 6.11
N TYR A 324 17.19 15.51 6.77
CA TYR A 324 16.99 16.06 8.12
C TYR A 324 16.46 15.02 9.08
N ILE A 325 16.77 15.26 10.35
CA ILE A 325 16.35 14.45 11.50
C ILE A 325 15.96 15.41 12.61
N THR A 326 14.81 15.17 13.23
CA THR A 326 14.28 15.99 14.33
C THR A 326 14.28 15.23 15.65
N PHE A 327 14.55 15.94 16.73
CA PHE A 327 14.70 15.43 18.10
C PHE A 327 13.84 16.23 19.09
N ARG A 328 13.56 15.65 20.26
CA ARG A 328 12.75 16.28 21.31
C ARG A 328 13.54 17.29 22.12
N SER A 329 14.86 17.08 22.24
CA SER A 329 15.70 17.94 23.06
C SER A 329 17.00 18.37 22.37
N GLN A 330 17.61 19.40 22.95
CA GLN A 330 18.90 19.90 22.52
C GLN A 330 20.02 18.90 22.80
N GLU A 331 19.92 18.15 23.90
CA GLU A 331 20.87 17.10 24.29
C GLU A 331 20.85 15.96 23.29
N GLU A 332 19.67 15.48 22.89
CA GLU A 332 19.50 14.44 21.86
C GLU A 332 20.13 14.87 20.54
N LEU A 333 19.87 16.10 20.10
CA LEU A 333 20.47 16.67 18.90
C LEU A 333 22.00 16.73 18.97
N ASN A 334 22.54 17.24 20.09
CA ASN A 334 23.99 17.36 20.26
C ASN A 334 24.67 15.99 20.31
N TYR A 335 24.06 15.03 21.02
CA TYR A 335 24.54 13.65 21.06
C TYR A 335 24.56 13.03 19.66
N PHE A 336 23.48 13.18 18.89
CA PHE A 336 23.42 12.72 17.51
C PHE A 336 24.55 13.31 16.65
N ILE A 337 24.73 14.64 16.67
CA ILE A 337 25.79 15.32 15.90
C ILE A 337 27.16 14.79 16.29
N SER A 338 27.45 14.68 17.59
CA SER A 338 28.74 14.18 18.08
C SER A 338 29.07 12.75 17.64
N CYS A 339 28.05 11.93 17.37
CA CYS A 339 28.22 10.54 16.95
C CYS A 339 28.26 10.37 15.43
N VAL A 340 27.59 11.24 14.68
CA VAL A 340 27.35 11.05 13.24
C VAL A 340 28.20 11.95 12.36
N ASP A 341 28.63 13.11 12.88
CA ASP A 341 29.52 13.98 12.12
C ASP A 341 30.89 13.31 11.94
N GLY A 342 31.35 13.23 10.69
CA GLY A 342 32.56 12.48 10.32
C GLY A 342 32.38 10.96 10.28
N MET A 343 31.17 10.42 10.48
CA MET A 343 30.94 8.97 10.45
C MET A 343 31.13 8.41 9.03
N VAL A 344 32.03 7.44 8.88
CA VAL A 344 32.27 6.74 7.61
C VAL A 344 31.33 5.55 7.49
N LEU A 345 30.54 5.49 6.42
CA LEU A 345 29.74 4.33 6.11
C LEU A 345 30.64 3.18 5.64
N HIS A 346 30.20 1.94 5.88
CA HIS A 346 30.79 0.72 5.29
C HIS A 346 30.98 0.76 3.75
N THR A 347 30.31 1.67 3.05
CA THR A 347 30.40 1.90 1.59
C THR A 347 31.47 2.94 1.23
N GLY A 348 32.14 3.54 2.22
CA GLY A 348 33.24 4.49 2.07
C GLY A 348 32.84 5.96 2.15
N GLU A 349 31.55 6.30 2.05
CA GLU A 349 31.11 7.69 2.14
C GLU A 349 31.11 8.22 3.58
N THR A 350 31.67 9.41 3.76
CA THR A 350 31.64 10.15 5.02
C THR A 350 30.34 10.94 5.14
N LEU A 351 29.71 10.86 6.30
CA LEU A 351 28.55 11.69 6.65
C LEU A 351 28.99 12.95 7.40
N PHE A 352 28.33 14.05 7.09
CA PHE A 352 28.47 15.31 7.80
C PHE A 352 27.14 15.63 8.48
N ALA A 353 27.16 15.83 9.79
CA ALA A 353 25.98 16.10 10.58
C ALA A 353 26.13 17.46 11.27
N GLN A 354 25.16 18.34 11.04
CA GLN A 354 25.21 19.70 11.57
C GLN A 354 23.85 20.15 12.04
N ARG A 355 23.80 21.03 13.04
CA ARG A 355 22.56 21.67 13.47
C ARG A 355 21.98 22.46 12.30
N TYR A 356 20.69 22.27 12.03
CA TYR A 356 19.98 23.12 11.09
C TYR A 356 19.81 24.51 11.71
N ILE A 357 20.38 25.52 11.07
CA ILE A 357 20.14 26.93 11.38
C ILE A 357 19.28 27.46 10.25
N GLN A 358 18.04 27.84 10.55
CA GLN A 358 17.18 28.51 9.58
C GLN A 358 17.77 29.90 9.33
N ILE A 359 18.46 30.07 8.21
CA ILE A 359 18.84 31.37 7.70
C ILE A 359 17.64 31.86 6.89
N ASP A 360 16.99 32.91 7.36
CA ASP A 360 15.86 33.53 6.67
C ASP A 360 16.39 34.25 5.43
N THR A 361 16.62 33.49 4.34
CA THR A 361 17.13 34.01 3.07
C THR A 361 16.03 34.47 2.12
N GLU A 362 14.76 34.40 2.52
CA GLU A 362 13.67 34.89 1.68
C GLU A 362 13.72 36.41 1.62
N THR A 363 14.17 36.92 0.48
CA THR A 363 14.02 38.33 0.15
C THR A 363 12.51 38.65 0.07
N PRO A 364 12.11 39.92 0.31
CA PRO A 364 10.73 40.35 0.17
C PRO A 364 10.13 40.01 -1.21
N GLU A 365 10.98 39.93 -2.23
CA GLU A 365 10.63 39.55 -3.60
C GLU A 365 10.28 38.07 -3.74
N ASP A 366 11.00 37.16 -3.08
CA ASP A 366 10.66 35.73 -3.06
C ASP A 366 9.34 35.45 -2.33
N LYS A 367 9.07 36.20 -1.26
CA LYS A 367 7.78 36.16 -0.56
C LYS A 367 6.65 36.67 -1.46
N LYS A 368 6.87 37.77 -2.18
CA LYS A 368 5.94 38.29 -3.19
C LYS A 368 5.66 37.28 -4.30
N LEU A 369 6.69 36.64 -4.86
CA LEU A 369 6.54 35.67 -5.95
C LEU A 369 5.82 34.39 -5.48
N LYS A 370 6.06 33.95 -4.24
CA LYS A 370 5.31 32.83 -3.64
C LYS A 370 3.85 33.20 -3.39
N GLU A 371 3.59 34.41 -2.90
CA GLU A 371 2.23 34.91 -2.66
C GLU A 371 1.47 35.13 -3.97
N GLU A 372 2.11 35.67 -5.01
CA GLU A 372 1.55 35.78 -6.36
C GLU A 372 1.23 34.40 -6.95
N LYS A 373 2.12 33.41 -6.80
CA LYS A 373 1.84 32.02 -7.20
C LYS A 373 0.70 31.40 -6.38
N ARG A 374 0.50 31.82 -5.14
CA ARG A 374 -0.57 31.35 -4.25
C ARG A 374 -1.91 31.99 -4.61
N ILE A 375 -1.91 33.28 -4.91
CA ILE A 375 -3.06 34.04 -5.44
C ILE A 375 -3.45 33.50 -6.82
N MET A 376 -2.49 33.21 -7.70
CA MET A 376 -2.77 32.59 -9.01
C MET A 376 -3.37 31.19 -8.88
N ARG A 377 -2.94 30.39 -7.89
CA ARG A 377 -3.56 29.08 -7.60
C ARG A 377 -4.92 29.19 -6.92
N GLY A 378 -5.15 30.25 -6.14
CA GLY A 378 -6.44 30.59 -5.56
C GLY A 378 -7.44 31.06 -6.63
N LYS A 379 -7.02 31.95 -7.53
CA LYS A 379 -7.81 32.39 -8.68
C LYS A 379 -8.17 31.26 -9.61
N LYS A 380 -7.24 30.33 -9.90
CA LYS A 380 -7.55 29.14 -10.70
C LYS A 380 -8.58 28.21 -10.04
N ARG A 381 -8.67 28.20 -8.70
CA ARG A 381 -9.73 27.48 -7.95
C ARG A 381 -11.04 28.25 -7.85
N GLY A 382 -10.99 29.59 -7.85
CA GLY A 382 -12.17 30.44 -7.88
C GLY A 382 -12.82 30.49 -9.26
N GLU A 383 -12.04 30.51 -10.34
CA GLU A 383 -12.53 30.41 -11.72
C GLU A 383 -13.19 29.04 -11.98
N ASP A 384 -12.64 27.94 -11.41
CA ASP A 384 -13.26 26.60 -11.44
C ASP A 384 -14.54 26.52 -10.56
N GLU A 385 -14.78 27.45 -9.62
CA GLU A 385 -16.00 27.50 -8.78
C GLU A 385 -17.05 28.48 -9.31
N ASP A 386 -16.65 29.61 -9.91
CA ASP A 386 -17.55 30.59 -10.53
C ASP A 386 -18.15 30.05 -11.85
N GLU A 387 -17.41 29.23 -12.62
CA GLU A 387 -17.95 28.52 -13.79
C GLU A 387 -19.02 27.47 -13.41
N VAL A 388 -19.01 26.98 -12.15
CA VAL A 388 -20.02 26.07 -11.59
C VAL A 388 -21.26 26.82 -11.09
N VAL A 389 -21.15 28.11 -10.76
CA VAL A 389 -22.28 28.94 -10.33
C VAL A 389 -23.07 29.46 -11.54
N GLU A 390 -22.42 29.90 -12.63
CA GLU A 390 -23.13 30.32 -13.86
C GLU A 390 -23.92 29.18 -14.54
N LEU A 391 -23.51 27.92 -14.36
CA LEU A 391 -24.26 26.76 -14.84
C LEU A 391 -25.50 26.41 -14.00
N ARG A 392 -25.64 26.93 -12.77
CA ARG A 392 -26.85 26.70 -11.94
C ARG A 392 -28.01 27.63 -12.32
N ASP A 393 -27.73 28.79 -12.90
CA ASP A 393 -28.76 29.73 -13.37
C ASP A 393 -29.32 29.37 -14.77
N LEU A 394 -28.75 28.36 -15.44
CA LEU A 394 -29.28 27.76 -16.67
C LEU A 394 -30.32 26.65 -16.43
N PHE A 395 -30.58 26.28 -15.16
CA PHE A 395 -31.54 25.24 -14.78
C PHE A 395 -32.56 25.69 -13.73
N SER A 396 -32.94 26.98 -13.74
CA SER A 396 -34.23 27.42 -13.19
C SER A 396 -35.34 27.19 -14.21
#